data_AF-A0A952Q3B2-F1
#
_entry.id   AF-A0A952Q3B2-F1
#
_cell.length_a   1.000
_cell.length_b   1.000
_cell.length_c   1.000
_cell.angle_alpha   90.00
_cell.angle_beta   90.00
_cell.angle_gamma   90.00
#
_symmetry.space_group_name_H-M   'P 1'
#
loop_
_entity.id
_entity.type
_entity.pdbx_description
1 polymer ?
#
loop_
_entity_poly.entity_id
_entity_poly.type
_entity_poly.pdbx_seq_one_letter_code
_entity_poly.pdbx_strand_id
1 'polypeptide(L)'
;MKKRLIALLLTSLLLFIMPLAVYAGLHFVGTTSFGYGSLKATADISGFGNNTDSVVVTLSATGSNLTAMCQNKGGNRAPGQNPLSVNVNRSQTVAPGRNGSAYVNFEVSLLPSAVEAGCPNRNWTVTDLYGTLNVTLNALDTATGSQASQSFVCVVDEAHRQVTCS
;
A
#
# COMPACT_ATOMS: atom_id res chain seq x y z
N MET A 1 57.04 32.02 -14.02
CA MET A 1 56.27 31.58 -12.83
C MET A 1 54.75 31.49 -13.08
N LYS A 2 54.11 32.46 -13.75
CA LYS A 2 52.66 32.45 -14.09
C LYS A 2 52.17 31.20 -14.85
N LYS A 3 52.93 30.68 -15.81
CA LYS A 3 52.57 29.46 -16.58
C LYS A 3 52.54 28.17 -15.74
N ARG A 4 53.37 28.09 -14.69
CA ARG A 4 53.39 26.93 -13.76
C ARG A 4 52.23 27.00 -12.76
N LEU A 5 51.85 28.21 -12.34
CA LEU A 5 50.66 28.45 -11.52
C LEU A 5 49.35 28.13 -12.27
N ILE A 6 49.26 28.48 -13.55
CA ILE A 6 48.09 28.16 -14.39
C ILE A 6 48.00 26.64 -14.64
N ALA A 7 49.13 25.97 -14.88
CA ALA A 7 49.15 24.52 -15.05
C ALA A 7 48.70 23.79 -13.77
N LEU A 8 49.16 24.24 -12.59
CA LEU A 8 48.75 23.69 -11.29
C LEU A 8 47.25 23.92 -10.99
N LEU A 9 46.71 25.08 -11.34
CA LEU A 9 45.28 25.40 -11.21
C LEU A 9 44.40 24.55 -12.14
N LEU A 10 44.83 24.30 -13.39
CA LEU A 10 44.09 23.42 -14.30
C LEU A 10 44.13 21.95 -13.87
N THR A 11 45.24 21.45 -13.33
CA THR A 11 45.30 20.08 -12.79
C THR A 11 44.50 19.91 -11.49
N SER A 12 44.38 20.96 -10.68
CA SER A 12 43.55 20.95 -9.47
C SER A 12 42.05 20.93 -9.79
N LEU A 13 41.62 21.49 -10.92
CA LEU A 13 40.21 21.56 -11.29
C LEU A 13 39.68 20.23 -11.88
N LEU A 14 40.56 19.35 -12.37
CA LEU A 14 40.20 18.04 -12.92
C LEU A 14 40.07 16.92 -11.87
N LEU A 15 40.45 17.14 -10.61
CA LEU A 15 40.37 16.14 -9.53
C LEU A 15 39.16 16.29 -8.60
N PHE A 16 38.26 17.24 -8.85
CA PHE A 16 37.05 17.44 -8.05
C PHE A 16 35.83 16.74 -8.66
N ILE A 17 35.99 15.51 -9.14
CA ILE A 17 34.86 14.65 -9.49
C ILE A 17 34.40 14.00 -8.19
N MET A 18 33.51 14.66 -7.44
CA MET A 18 32.85 14.00 -6.33
C MET A 18 32.04 12.82 -6.88
N PRO A 19 32.29 11.57 -6.45
CA PRO A 19 31.38 10.49 -6.78
C PRO A 19 30.04 10.79 -6.11
N LEU A 20 29.00 11.02 -6.91
CA LEU A 20 27.63 10.99 -6.43
C LEU A 20 27.35 9.54 -6.03
N ALA A 21 27.20 9.29 -4.72
CA ALA A 21 26.73 7.99 -4.25
C ALA A 21 25.28 7.81 -4.73
N VAL A 22 25.09 7.00 -5.77
CA VAL A 22 23.75 6.61 -6.23
C VAL A 22 23.28 5.51 -5.29
N TYR A 23 22.37 5.87 -4.38
CA TYR A 23 21.69 4.89 -3.52
C TYR A 23 20.56 4.25 -4.34
N ALA A 24 20.55 2.92 -4.43
CA ALA A 24 19.36 2.21 -4.91
C ALA A 24 18.27 2.38 -3.85
N GLY A 25 17.29 3.24 -4.12
CA GLY A 25 16.20 3.49 -3.20
C GLY A 25 15.25 2.29 -3.10
N LEU A 26 14.54 2.22 -1.96
CA LEU A 26 13.44 1.28 -1.79
C LEU A 26 12.43 1.45 -2.94
N HIS A 27 11.93 0.35 -3.49
CA HIS A 27 10.83 0.37 -4.44
C HIS A 27 9.93 -0.84 -4.27
N PHE A 28 8.67 -0.66 -4.63
CA PHE A 28 7.64 -1.69 -4.61
C PHE A 28 7.41 -2.29 -6.01
N VAL A 29 7.27 -3.60 -6.05
CA VAL A 29 6.56 -4.31 -7.11
C VAL A 29 5.43 -5.06 -6.43
N GLY A 30 4.21 -4.53 -6.53
CA GLY A 30 3.08 -5.03 -5.76
C GLY A 30 1.76 -4.98 -6.50
N THR A 31 0.79 -5.68 -5.92
CA THR A 31 -0.59 -5.70 -6.38
C THR A 31 -1.54 -5.56 -5.20
N THR A 32 -2.70 -4.98 -5.45
CA THR A 32 -3.78 -4.92 -4.46
C THR A 32 -5.06 -5.44 -5.06
N SER A 33 -5.92 -5.99 -4.22
CA SER A 33 -7.28 -6.38 -4.58
C SER A 33 -8.21 -6.09 -3.42
N PHE A 34 -9.28 -5.36 -3.67
CA PHE A 34 -10.39 -5.21 -2.74
C PHE A 34 -11.60 -5.92 -3.32
N GLY A 35 -12.07 -6.98 -2.68
CA GLY A 35 -13.20 -7.76 -3.16
C GLY A 35 -14.19 -8.04 -2.03
N TYR A 36 -15.46 -7.67 -2.25
CA TYR A 36 -16.61 -8.09 -1.45
C TYR A 36 -16.39 -8.06 0.08
N GLY A 37 -15.77 -6.99 0.59
CA GLY A 37 -15.51 -6.84 2.02
C GLY A 37 -14.19 -7.44 2.52
N SER A 38 -13.27 -7.82 1.64
CA SER A 38 -11.90 -8.20 1.99
C SER A 38 -10.89 -7.39 1.18
N LEU A 39 -9.86 -6.88 1.85
CA LEU A 39 -8.71 -6.22 1.22
C LEU A 39 -7.50 -7.14 1.33
N LYS A 40 -6.88 -7.43 0.19
CA LYS A 40 -5.59 -8.12 0.09
C LYS A 40 -4.59 -7.22 -0.60
N ALA A 41 -3.40 -7.11 -0.02
CA ALA A 41 -2.30 -6.35 -0.57
C ALA A 41 -1.01 -7.15 -0.43
N THR A 42 -0.33 -7.37 -1.55
CA THR A 42 0.94 -8.09 -1.60
C THR A 42 1.96 -7.24 -2.32
N ALA A 43 3.20 -7.26 -1.85
CA ALA A 43 4.28 -6.58 -2.55
C ALA A 43 5.63 -7.22 -2.27
N ASP A 44 6.46 -7.24 -3.30
CA ASP A 44 7.89 -7.37 -3.18
C ASP A 44 8.51 -5.99 -3.02
N ILE A 45 9.42 -5.90 -2.08
CA ILE A 45 10.20 -4.70 -1.78
C ILE A 45 11.64 -5.03 -2.11
N SER A 46 12.30 -4.15 -2.83
CA SER A 46 13.71 -4.28 -3.19
C SER A 46 14.42 -2.94 -3.00
N GLY A 47 15.75 -2.96 -3.04
CA GLY A 47 16.55 -1.75 -2.84
C GLY A 47 16.80 -1.41 -1.37
N PHE A 48 16.99 -2.44 -0.53
CA PHE A 48 17.36 -2.26 0.88
C PHE A 48 18.77 -1.66 1.05
N GLY A 49 19.60 -1.55 0.02
CA GLY A 49 20.98 -1.10 0.20
C GLY A 49 21.79 -2.00 1.14
N ASN A 50 22.93 -1.50 1.64
CA ASN A 50 23.86 -2.31 2.46
C ASN A 50 23.73 -2.05 3.97
N ASN A 51 22.98 -1.03 4.37
CA ASN A 51 22.89 -0.57 5.77
C ASN A 51 21.49 -0.71 6.36
N THR A 52 20.59 -1.43 5.68
CA THR A 52 19.20 -1.60 6.12
C THR A 52 19.00 -3.01 6.65
N ASP A 53 18.86 -3.10 7.97
CA ASP A 53 18.56 -4.37 8.64
C ASP A 53 17.06 -4.71 8.55
N SER A 54 16.20 -3.69 8.54
CA SER A 54 14.75 -3.88 8.45
C SER A 54 14.03 -2.64 7.92
N VAL A 55 12.85 -2.86 7.34
CA VAL A 55 11.94 -1.84 6.84
C VAL A 55 10.57 -2.07 7.45
N VAL A 56 9.92 -1.00 7.90
CA VAL A 56 8.52 -1.02 8.33
C VAL A 56 7.65 -0.72 7.12
N VAL A 57 6.76 -1.65 6.81
CA VAL A 57 5.82 -1.54 5.70
C VAL A 57 4.43 -1.35 6.26
N THR A 58 3.76 -0.30 5.84
CA THR A 58 2.45 0.10 6.31
C THR A 58 1.45 0.05 5.16
N LEU A 59 0.40 -0.74 5.32
CA LEU A 59 -0.82 -0.70 4.52
C LEU A 59 -1.80 0.28 5.16
N SER A 60 -2.18 1.29 4.38
CA SER A 60 -3.30 2.18 4.70
C SER A 60 -4.40 2.03 3.66
N ALA A 61 -5.65 1.96 4.10
CA ALA A 61 -6.79 1.97 3.18
C ALA A 61 -7.92 2.84 3.72
N THR A 62 -8.43 3.75 2.87
CA THR A 62 -9.52 4.65 3.23
C THR A 62 -10.61 4.65 2.17
N GLY A 63 -11.85 4.75 2.61
CA GLY A 63 -12.99 4.98 1.72
C GLY A 63 -14.18 5.47 2.50
N SER A 64 -15.07 6.18 1.81
CA SER A 64 -16.29 6.74 2.36
C SER A 64 -17.48 6.44 1.46
N ASN A 65 -18.69 6.49 2.02
CA ASN A 65 -19.94 6.17 1.33
C ASN A 65 -19.95 4.75 0.72
N LEU A 66 -19.31 3.79 1.39
CA LEU A 66 -19.41 2.39 1.00
C LEU A 66 -20.80 1.85 1.33
N THR A 67 -21.26 0.90 0.52
CA THR A 67 -22.56 0.24 0.70
C THR A 67 -22.34 -1.24 1.00
N ALA A 68 -22.91 -1.72 2.10
CA ALA A 68 -22.90 -3.14 2.42
C ALA A 68 -24.08 -3.87 1.77
N MET A 69 -23.90 -5.13 1.41
CA MET A 69 -24.98 -5.99 0.95
C MET A 69 -25.45 -6.92 2.06
N CYS A 70 -26.72 -6.81 2.41
CA CYS A 70 -27.36 -7.67 3.39
C CYS A 70 -28.07 -8.83 2.69
N GLN A 71 -27.95 -10.04 3.21
CA GLN A 71 -28.67 -11.22 2.76
C GLN A 71 -29.47 -11.85 3.91
N ASN A 72 -30.71 -12.25 3.65
CA ASN A 72 -31.52 -12.99 4.62
C ASN A 72 -31.36 -14.51 4.45
N LYS A 73 -31.90 -15.30 5.40
CA LYS A 73 -31.89 -16.77 5.35
C LYS A 73 -32.62 -17.37 4.14
N GLY A 74 -33.53 -16.63 3.52
CA GLY A 74 -34.23 -17.01 2.29
C GLY A 74 -33.45 -16.71 1.01
N GLY A 75 -32.24 -16.13 1.10
CA GLY A 75 -31.40 -15.77 -0.04
C GLY A 75 -31.71 -14.41 -0.67
N ASN A 76 -32.68 -13.64 -0.15
CA ASN A 76 -32.95 -12.29 -0.65
C ASN A 76 -31.81 -11.36 -0.25
N ARG A 77 -31.37 -10.54 -1.20
CA ARG A 77 -30.30 -9.54 -1.03
C ARG A 77 -30.88 -8.13 -1.10
N ALA A 78 -30.41 -7.25 -0.24
CA ALA A 78 -30.79 -5.84 -0.23
C ALA A 78 -29.62 -4.97 0.27
N PRO A 79 -29.42 -3.78 -0.30
CA PRO A 79 -28.44 -2.82 0.21
C PRO A 79 -28.74 -2.45 1.67
N GLY A 80 -27.69 -2.32 2.47
CA GLY A 80 -27.75 -1.73 3.79
C GLY A 80 -28.12 -0.24 3.71
N GLN A 81 -28.85 0.25 4.70
CA GLN A 81 -29.34 1.64 4.71
C GLN A 81 -28.32 2.65 5.24
N ASN A 82 -27.25 2.19 5.88
CA ASN A 82 -26.26 3.06 6.46
C ASN A 82 -25.02 3.15 5.54
N PRO A 83 -24.62 4.35 5.12
CA PRO A 83 -23.34 4.57 4.48
C PRO A 83 -22.19 4.20 5.43
N LEU A 84 -21.18 3.53 4.90
CA LEU A 84 -20.04 3.05 5.68
C LEU A 84 -18.76 3.80 5.30
N SER A 85 -17.83 3.84 6.26
CA SER A 85 -16.48 4.34 6.03
C SER A 85 -15.48 3.27 6.47
N VAL A 86 -14.40 3.15 5.70
CA VAL A 86 -13.28 2.26 6.00
C VAL A 86 -12.06 3.12 6.31
N ASN A 87 -11.39 2.80 7.41
CA ASN A 87 -10.07 3.33 7.74
C ASN A 87 -9.23 2.19 8.33
N VAL A 88 -8.28 1.70 7.53
CA VAL A 88 -7.36 0.64 7.91
C VAL A 88 -5.96 1.20 7.99
N ASN A 89 -5.27 0.82 9.05
CA ASN A 89 -3.83 0.97 9.18
C ASN A 89 -3.26 -0.35 9.72
N ARG A 90 -2.36 -0.99 8.97
CA ARG A 90 -1.67 -2.23 9.36
C ARG A 90 -0.21 -2.12 8.99
N SER A 91 0.67 -2.65 9.82
CA SER A 91 2.11 -2.65 9.54
C SER A 91 2.71 -4.04 9.71
N GLN A 92 3.76 -4.30 8.93
CA GLN A 92 4.63 -5.46 9.02
C GLN A 92 6.07 -4.97 8.94
N THR A 93 6.94 -5.47 9.81
CA THR A 93 8.38 -5.25 9.70
C THR A 93 8.98 -6.40 8.92
N VAL A 94 9.78 -6.09 7.89
CA VAL A 94 10.46 -7.08 7.07
C VAL A 94 11.95 -6.77 6.99
N ALA A 95 12.74 -7.82 6.80
CA ALA A 95 14.18 -7.73 6.59
C ALA A 95 14.51 -8.29 5.19
N PRO A 96 15.56 -7.78 4.52
CA PRO A 96 15.96 -8.28 3.22
C PRO A 96 16.39 -9.75 3.33
N GLY A 97 15.87 -10.58 2.42
CA GLY A 97 16.34 -11.94 2.21
C GLY A 97 17.71 -11.98 1.54
N ARG A 98 18.20 -13.19 1.24
CA ARG A 98 19.52 -13.41 0.61
C ARG A 98 19.68 -12.75 -0.77
N ASN A 99 18.57 -12.48 -1.45
CA ASN A 99 18.50 -11.81 -2.75
C ASN A 99 18.30 -10.29 -2.64
N GLY A 100 18.32 -9.71 -1.43
CA GLY A 100 18.15 -8.27 -1.22
C GLY A 100 16.70 -7.77 -1.39
N SER A 101 15.73 -8.68 -1.38
CA SER A 101 14.30 -8.35 -1.44
C SER A 101 13.55 -8.91 -0.22
N ALA A 102 12.38 -8.35 0.06
CA ALA A 102 11.47 -8.85 1.08
C ALA A 102 10.04 -8.85 0.55
N TYR A 103 9.22 -9.78 1.05
CA TYR A 103 7.83 -9.93 0.66
C TYR A 103 6.91 -9.54 1.82
N VAL A 104 5.82 -8.83 1.51
CA VAL A 104 4.75 -8.52 2.45
C VAL A 104 3.40 -9.03 1.96
N ASN A 105 2.56 -9.44 2.89
CA ASN A 105 1.19 -9.86 2.62
C ASN A 105 0.26 -9.39 3.72
N PHE A 106 -0.71 -8.56 3.34
CA PHE A 106 -1.78 -8.09 4.21
C PHE A 106 -3.11 -8.68 3.74
N GLU A 107 -3.87 -9.21 4.69
CA GLU A 107 -5.25 -9.65 4.49
C GLU A 107 -6.10 -9.04 5.60
N VAL A 108 -7.11 -8.25 5.21
CA VAL A 108 -7.97 -7.50 6.14
C VAL A 108 -9.42 -7.72 5.78
N SER A 109 -10.21 -8.23 6.74
CA SER A 109 -11.67 -8.25 6.63
C SER A 109 -12.23 -6.87 6.95
N LEU A 110 -13.13 -6.40 6.09
CA LEU A 110 -13.78 -5.08 6.14
C LEU A 110 -15.29 -5.19 6.29
N LEU A 111 -15.83 -6.40 6.44
CA LEU A 111 -17.27 -6.59 6.60
C LEU A 111 -17.73 -6.00 7.94
N PRO A 112 -18.67 -5.05 7.94
CA PRO A 112 -19.27 -4.52 9.15
C PRO A 112 -20.26 -5.55 9.74
N SER A 113 -20.74 -5.29 10.95
CA SER A 113 -21.91 -5.97 11.47
C SER A 113 -23.19 -5.59 10.71
N ALA A 114 -24.20 -6.44 10.77
CA ALA A 114 -25.51 -6.18 10.15
C ALA A 114 -26.19 -4.91 10.70
N VAL A 115 -25.92 -4.55 11.96
CA VAL A 115 -26.47 -3.34 12.57
C VAL A 115 -25.76 -2.10 12.03
N GLU A 116 -24.43 -2.12 11.95
CA GLU A 116 -23.64 -1.01 11.39
C GLU A 116 -24.00 -0.76 9.92
N ALA A 117 -24.17 -1.83 9.13
CA ALA A 117 -24.62 -1.76 7.74
C ALA A 117 -26.06 -1.22 7.56
N GLY A 118 -26.87 -1.17 8.62
CA GLY A 118 -28.29 -0.82 8.51
C GLY A 118 -29.09 -1.90 7.77
N CYS A 119 -28.80 -3.18 8.05
CA CYS A 119 -29.61 -4.27 7.52
C CYS A 119 -31.02 -4.26 8.13
N PRO A 120 -32.05 -4.73 7.40
CA PRO A 120 -33.45 -4.55 7.80
C PRO A 120 -33.82 -5.09 9.20
N ASN A 121 -33.23 -6.21 9.63
CA ASN A 121 -33.37 -6.75 10.99
C ASN A 121 -32.28 -7.79 11.29
N ARG A 122 -32.29 -8.37 12.51
CA ARG A 122 -31.30 -9.36 12.97
C ARG A 122 -31.27 -10.69 12.22
N ASN A 123 -32.24 -10.98 11.33
CA ASN A 123 -32.22 -12.17 10.47
C ASN A 123 -31.43 -11.97 9.16
N TRP A 124 -30.81 -10.81 8.99
CA TRP A 124 -29.96 -10.48 7.85
C TRP A 124 -28.49 -10.48 8.26
N THR A 125 -27.63 -10.91 7.35
CA THR A 125 -26.17 -10.91 7.51
C THR A 125 -25.53 -10.12 6.38
N VAL A 126 -24.43 -9.43 6.68
CA VAL A 126 -23.66 -8.74 5.64
C VAL A 126 -22.83 -9.77 4.88
N THR A 127 -22.89 -9.70 3.56
CA THR A 127 -22.21 -10.63 2.65
C THR A 127 -21.11 -9.94 1.85
N ASP A 128 -21.31 -8.67 1.52
CA ASP A 128 -20.41 -7.94 0.65
C ASP A 128 -20.30 -6.47 1.08
N LEU A 129 -19.25 -5.81 0.59
CA LEU A 129 -19.03 -4.38 0.71
C LEU A 129 -18.63 -3.81 -0.65
N TYR A 130 -19.28 -2.71 -1.04
CA TYR A 130 -19.14 -2.05 -2.33
C TYR A 130 -18.70 -0.61 -2.17
N GLY A 131 -18.01 -0.10 -3.19
CA GLY A 131 -17.52 1.28 -3.23
C GLY A 131 -16.07 1.36 -3.67
N THR A 132 -15.48 2.52 -3.39
CA THR A 132 -14.09 2.83 -3.75
C THR A 132 -13.23 2.90 -2.48
N LEU A 133 -12.06 2.26 -2.52
CA LEU A 133 -11.00 2.38 -1.52
C LEU A 133 -9.74 2.96 -2.15
N ASN A 134 -9.16 3.96 -1.49
CA ASN A 134 -7.80 4.41 -1.74
C ASN A 134 -6.88 3.60 -0.85
N VAL A 135 -5.97 2.84 -1.46
CA VAL A 135 -5.05 1.94 -0.77
C VAL A 135 -3.63 2.43 -0.99
N THR A 136 -2.83 2.50 0.06
CA THR A 136 -1.43 2.90 0.00
C THR A 136 -0.57 1.91 0.76
N LEU A 137 0.50 1.45 0.12
CA LEU A 137 1.64 0.81 0.75
C LEU A 137 2.73 1.85 0.94
N ASN A 138 3.29 1.92 2.15
CA ASN A 138 4.42 2.79 2.47
C ASN A 138 5.51 1.96 3.16
N ALA A 139 6.72 1.99 2.64
CA ALA A 139 7.89 1.38 3.23
C ALA A 139 8.76 2.50 3.82
N LEU A 140 9.20 2.32 5.06
CA LEU A 140 10.13 3.22 5.74
C LEU A 140 11.26 2.40 6.35
N ASP A 141 12.47 2.65 5.89
CA ASP A 141 13.68 2.28 6.62
C ASP A 141 13.96 3.35 7.69
N THR A 142 13.79 3.00 8.95
CA THR A 142 14.01 3.91 10.06
C THR A 142 15.49 4.17 10.35
N ALA A 143 16.40 3.34 9.85
CA ALA A 143 17.84 3.50 10.03
C ALA A 143 18.43 4.51 9.05
N THR A 144 18.03 4.45 7.78
CA THR A 144 18.54 5.37 6.73
C THR A 144 17.59 6.51 6.41
N GLY A 145 16.32 6.43 6.82
CA GLY A 145 15.27 7.37 6.42
C GLY A 145 14.76 7.15 4.98
N SER A 146 15.23 6.09 4.30
CA SER A 146 14.77 5.75 2.95
C SER A 146 13.29 5.36 2.98
N GLN A 147 12.54 5.84 1.99
CA GLN A 147 11.10 5.55 1.89
C GLN A 147 10.68 5.21 0.46
N ALA A 148 9.67 4.38 0.35
CA ALA A 148 8.97 4.10 -0.89
C ALA A 148 7.46 4.13 -0.63
N SER A 149 6.67 4.50 -1.63
CA SER A 149 5.22 4.41 -1.53
C SER A 149 4.60 4.02 -2.86
N GLN A 150 3.52 3.25 -2.79
CA GLN A 150 2.71 2.86 -3.93
C GLN A 150 1.24 2.98 -3.54
N SER A 151 0.45 3.62 -4.38
CA SER A 151 -0.97 3.86 -4.16
C SER A 151 -1.79 3.19 -5.25
N PHE A 152 -2.97 2.74 -4.88
CA PHE A 152 -3.95 2.07 -5.73
C PHE A 152 -5.34 2.63 -5.44
N VAL A 153 -6.16 2.71 -6.47
CA VAL A 153 -7.60 2.96 -6.34
C VAL A 153 -8.32 1.66 -6.65
N CYS A 154 -8.98 1.12 -5.63
CA CYS A 154 -9.71 -0.12 -5.75
C CYS A 154 -11.21 0.12 -5.77
N VAL A 155 -11.91 -0.42 -6.77
CA VAL A 155 -13.36 -0.28 -6.95
C VAL A 155 -14.01 -1.65 -6.95
N VAL A 156 -15.06 -1.79 -6.14
CA VAL A 156 -15.99 -2.93 -6.19
C VAL A 156 -17.36 -2.42 -6.61
N ASP A 157 -17.76 -2.82 -7.80
CA ASP A 157 -19.06 -2.48 -8.37
C ASP A 157 -20.06 -3.63 -8.15
N GLU A 158 -21.19 -3.32 -7.52
CA GLU A 158 -22.29 -4.26 -7.34
C GLU A 158 -22.94 -4.63 -8.68
N ALA A 159 -23.18 -3.65 -9.55
CA ALA A 159 -23.98 -3.83 -10.76
C ALA A 159 -23.31 -4.79 -11.74
N HIS A 160 -21.99 -4.70 -11.85
CA HIS A 160 -21.19 -5.51 -12.78
C HIS A 160 -20.40 -6.63 -12.10
N ARG A 161 -20.44 -6.73 -10.77
CA ARG A 161 -19.63 -7.68 -9.98
C ARG A 161 -18.15 -7.63 -10.36
N GLN A 162 -17.64 -6.42 -10.60
CA GLN A 162 -16.27 -6.20 -11.01
C GLN A 162 -15.44 -5.71 -9.82
N VAL A 163 -14.23 -6.26 -9.72
CA VAL A 163 -13.19 -5.86 -8.78
C VAL A 163 -12.00 -5.39 -9.59
N THR A 164 -11.63 -4.12 -9.43
CA THR A 164 -10.47 -3.55 -10.11
C THR A 164 -9.64 -2.74 -9.12
N CYS A 165 -8.32 -2.85 -9.20
CA CYS A 165 -7.39 -1.98 -8.51
C CYS A 165 -6.36 -1.51 -9.52
N SER A 166 -6.16 -0.20 -9.63
CA SER A 166 -5.22 0.44 -10.56
C SER A 166 -4.38 1.49 -9.87
#